data_AF-A0A7S1MM92-F1
#
_entry.id   AF-A0A7S1MM92-F1
#
_cell.length_a   1.000
_cell.length_b   1.000
_cell.length_c   1.000
_cell.angle_alpha   90.00
_cell.angle_beta   90.00
_cell.angle_gamma   90.00
#
_symmetry.space_group_name_H-M   'P 1'
#
loop_
_entity.id
_entity.type
_entity.pdbx_description
1 polymer ?
#
loop_
_entity_poly.entity_id
_entity_poly.type
_entity_poly.pdbx_seq_one_letter_code
_entity_poly.pdbx_strand_id
1 'polypeptide(L)'
;AALMAASNALRASARVFPARHGAASAAAFQPMGAAALSRWSPSVRSFYSDAAACGPNALYMESMYAQWKRDPSRTDPRWSEYFQAVEAGEGPGTSAAAAVDPNAIDPVALKYIIRAFQVRGHEAANLDPLGQHQWRHGLKVPELTPEFHGFKASHMGMKVSTSTKVMRGSTGGNAGFLAGVGTLGNEDMTLGQLIDTVRSTYCGSVGIEYMHILDRKRCNWIRQRVESPTWLMTDKELAKETYTRLCHADGFECFLGDKF
;
A
#
# COMPACT_ATOMS: atom_id res chain seq x y z
N ALA A 1 36.71 9.77 61.97
CA ALA A 1 37.43 8.69 61.26
C ALA A 1 36.72 8.52 59.91
N ALA A 2 37.30 8.77 58.73
CA ALA A 2 38.61 8.30 58.20
C ALA A 2 38.66 6.76 58.14
N LEU A 3 39.06 6.07 57.08
CA LEU A 3 39.71 6.42 55.79
C LEU A 3 38.70 6.45 54.61
N MET A 4 38.85 7.06 53.42
CA MET A 4 39.89 7.84 52.70
C MET A 4 41.12 7.16 52.03
N ALA A 5 41.49 7.66 50.84
CA ALA A 5 42.54 7.19 49.91
C ALA A 5 42.23 5.86 49.15
N ALA A 6 42.66 5.66 47.90
CA ALA A 6 43.72 6.37 47.16
C ALA A 6 43.29 6.94 45.79
N SER A 7 43.95 8.03 45.42
CA SER A 7 43.93 8.66 44.09
C SER A 7 45.21 8.29 43.33
N ASN A 8 45.13 8.17 42.00
CA ASN A 8 46.22 8.42 41.04
C ASN A 8 45.57 8.50 39.65
N ALA A 9 45.36 9.67 39.03
CA ALA A 9 46.34 10.68 38.60
C ALA A 9 47.28 10.18 37.47
N LEU A 10 46.86 10.42 36.22
CA LEU A 10 47.75 10.46 35.06
C LEU A 10 47.27 11.57 34.11
N ARG A 11 47.98 12.70 34.14
CA ARG A 11 47.84 13.85 33.24
C ARG A 11 49.13 13.99 32.44
N ALA A 12 49.01 14.62 31.26
CA ALA A 12 50.10 14.93 30.33
C ALA A 12 50.73 13.71 29.63
N SER A 13 51.33 13.85 28.44
CA SER A 13 51.73 15.07 27.73
C SER A 13 51.62 14.89 26.21
N ALA A 14 51.07 15.88 25.51
CA ALA A 14 51.14 15.93 24.06
C ALA A 14 52.57 16.27 23.62
N ARG A 15 53.23 15.35 22.90
CA ARG A 15 54.55 15.62 22.29
C ARG A 15 54.40 15.81 20.78
N VAL A 16 54.56 17.07 20.38
CA VAL A 16 54.76 17.48 18.99
C VAL A 16 56.04 16.81 18.45
N PHE A 17 55.96 16.17 17.29
CA PHE A 17 57.13 15.77 16.51
C PHE A 17 57.37 16.79 15.39
N PRO A 18 58.63 17.21 15.14
CA PRO A 18 58.92 18.31 14.22
C PRO A 18 58.85 17.87 12.75
N ALA A 19 58.31 18.74 11.91
CA ALA A 19 58.36 18.59 10.46
C ALA A 19 59.80 18.72 9.95
N ARG A 20 60.23 17.80 9.08
CA ARG A 20 61.48 17.91 8.31
C ARG A 20 61.15 18.24 6.86
N HIS A 21 61.59 19.39 6.39
CA HIS A 21 61.46 19.77 4.99
C HIS A 21 62.30 18.85 4.09
N GLY A 22 61.65 18.23 3.11
CA GLY A 22 62.28 17.64 1.92
C GLY A 22 61.59 18.22 0.70
N ALA A 23 62.31 19.00 -0.11
CA ALA A 23 61.74 19.64 -1.28
C ALA A 23 61.54 18.61 -2.42
N ALA A 24 60.30 18.46 -2.87
CA ALA A 24 59.95 17.74 -4.09
C ALA A 24 59.13 18.68 -4.99
N SER A 25 59.48 18.75 -6.28
CA SER A 25 58.96 19.72 -7.23
C SER A 25 57.43 19.58 -7.42
N ALA A 26 56.70 20.64 -7.09
CA ALA A 26 55.27 20.74 -7.41
C ALA A 26 55.10 21.13 -8.89
N ALA A 27 55.07 20.13 -9.77
CA ALA A 27 54.58 20.32 -11.13
C ALA A 27 53.09 20.70 -11.06
N ALA A 28 52.74 21.88 -11.58
CA ALA A 28 51.38 22.41 -11.51
C ALA A 28 50.41 21.56 -12.34
N PHE A 29 49.61 20.73 -11.68
CA PHE A 29 48.52 20.00 -12.31
C PHE A 29 47.36 20.97 -12.57
N GLN A 30 47.28 21.50 -13.79
CA GLN A 30 46.11 22.27 -14.22
C GLN A 30 44.89 21.33 -14.26
N PRO A 31 43.73 21.71 -13.69
CA PRO A 31 42.52 20.94 -13.89
C PRO A 31 42.09 21.12 -15.34
N MET A 32 42.29 20.08 -16.17
CA MET A 32 41.69 20.05 -17.50
C MET A 32 40.17 20.19 -17.37
N GLY A 33 39.58 21.03 -18.23
CA GLY A 33 38.19 21.45 -18.11
C GLY A 33 37.19 20.28 -18.09
N ALA A 34 36.04 20.52 -17.46
CA ALA A 34 34.93 19.56 -17.33
C ALA A 34 34.21 19.30 -18.68
N ALA A 35 34.94 18.77 -19.65
CA ALA A 35 34.51 18.52 -21.03
C ALA A 35 34.89 17.10 -21.51
N ALA A 36 34.85 16.13 -20.60
CA ALA A 36 35.08 14.71 -20.91
C ALA A 36 34.29 13.74 -20.01
N LEU A 37 33.11 14.14 -19.52
CA LEU A 37 32.13 13.13 -19.12
C LEU A 37 31.70 12.39 -20.37
N SER A 38 31.91 11.08 -20.35
CA SER A 38 31.71 10.17 -21.48
C SER A 38 30.41 10.48 -22.22
N ARG A 39 30.53 10.69 -23.53
CA ARG A 39 29.42 10.69 -24.48
C ARG A 39 28.70 9.34 -24.38
N TRP A 40 27.74 9.21 -23.48
CA TRP A 40 26.70 8.20 -23.58
C TRP A 40 26.06 8.44 -24.94
N SER A 41 26.44 7.63 -25.92
CA SER A 41 25.54 7.38 -27.04
C SER A 41 24.22 6.98 -26.42
N PRO A 42 23.08 7.55 -26.86
CA PRO A 42 21.81 6.88 -26.64
C PRO A 42 22.02 5.45 -27.12
N SER A 43 21.82 4.46 -26.25
CA SER A 43 21.63 3.10 -26.72
C SER A 43 20.41 3.17 -27.62
N VAL A 44 20.56 2.82 -28.90
CA VAL A 44 19.43 2.78 -29.83
C VAL A 44 18.34 1.92 -29.18
N ARG A 45 17.24 2.56 -28.79
CA ARG A 45 16.22 1.93 -27.94
C ARG A 45 15.44 0.95 -28.80
N SER A 46 15.90 -0.29 -28.83
CA SER A 46 15.23 -1.37 -29.54
C SER A 46 13.92 -1.73 -28.82
N PHE A 47 12.92 -2.20 -29.56
CA PHE A 47 11.69 -2.77 -29.01
C PHE A 47 11.95 -3.76 -27.86
N TYR A 48 12.93 -4.65 -28.02
CA TYR A 48 13.31 -5.65 -27.00
C TYR A 48 14.00 -5.07 -25.75
N SER A 49 14.36 -3.79 -25.76
CA SER A 49 14.92 -3.06 -24.61
C SER A 49 13.89 -2.16 -23.92
N ASP A 50 12.65 -2.12 -24.41
CA ASP A 50 11.61 -1.26 -23.86
C ASP A 50 10.78 -1.95 -22.77
N ALA A 51 10.36 -1.19 -21.75
CA ALA A 51 9.65 -1.72 -20.59
C ALA A 51 8.30 -2.38 -20.97
N ALA A 52 7.67 -1.92 -22.06
CA ALA A 52 6.44 -2.51 -22.59
C ALA A 52 6.63 -3.94 -23.14
N ALA A 53 7.84 -4.30 -23.58
CA ALA A 53 8.17 -5.64 -24.07
C ALA A 53 8.46 -6.65 -22.94
N CYS A 54 8.53 -6.20 -21.67
CA CYS A 54 8.88 -7.03 -20.52
C CYS A 54 7.68 -7.39 -19.60
N GLY A 55 6.46 -6.98 -19.97
CA GLY A 55 5.25 -7.23 -19.16
C GLY A 55 4.62 -8.62 -19.38
N PRO A 56 3.53 -8.96 -18.65
CA PRO A 56 2.79 -10.22 -18.87
C PRO A 56 2.17 -10.34 -20.28
N ASN A 57 2.04 -9.21 -21.00
CA ASN A 57 1.59 -9.17 -22.39
C ASN A 57 2.75 -9.16 -23.41
N ALA A 58 4.00 -9.41 -22.99
CA ALA A 58 5.20 -9.37 -23.83
C ALA A 58 5.05 -10.15 -25.14
N LEU A 59 4.60 -11.41 -25.07
CA LEU A 59 4.40 -12.27 -26.26
C LEU A 59 3.35 -11.71 -27.24
N TYR A 60 2.31 -11.04 -26.72
CA TYR A 60 1.31 -10.39 -27.57
C TYR A 60 1.89 -9.15 -28.26
N MET A 61 2.60 -8.31 -27.50
CA MET A 61 3.32 -7.14 -28.03
C MET A 61 4.36 -7.52 -29.08
N GLU A 62 5.14 -8.57 -28.83
CA GLU A 62 6.11 -9.13 -29.78
C GLU A 62 5.42 -9.66 -31.05
N SER A 63 4.32 -10.40 -30.91
CA SER A 63 3.56 -10.89 -32.07
C SER A 63 3.00 -9.74 -32.94
N MET A 64 2.57 -8.65 -32.30
CA MET A 64 2.03 -7.46 -32.98
C MET A 64 3.15 -6.65 -33.65
N TYR A 65 4.28 -6.46 -32.99
CA TYR A 65 5.47 -5.83 -33.56
C TYR A 65 6.02 -6.63 -34.75
N ALA A 66 6.06 -7.96 -34.65
CA ALA A 66 6.42 -8.85 -35.75
C ALA A 66 5.38 -8.83 -36.89
N GLN A 67 4.11 -8.52 -36.61
CA GLN A 67 3.09 -8.32 -37.64
C GLN A 67 3.27 -6.98 -38.34
N TRP A 68 3.48 -5.89 -37.59
CA TRP A 68 3.80 -4.55 -38.10
C TRP A 68 5.05 -4.54 -38.97
N LYS A 69 6.13 -5.25 -38.57
CA LYS A 69 7.35 -5.39 -39.39
C LYS A 69 7.15 -6.14 -40.71
N ARG A 70 6.06 -6.90 -40.88
CA ARG A 70 5.70 -7.54 -42.15
C ARG A 70 4.75 -6.66 -42.98
N ASP A 71 3.81 -6.00 -42.32
CA ASP A 71 2.80 -5.14 -42.95
C ASP A 71 2.31 -4.09 -41.94
N PRO A 72 2.79 -2.83 -42.03
CA PRO A 72 2.38 -1.76 -41.13
C PRO A 72 0.88 -1.42 -41.20
N SER A 73 0.22 -1.70 -42.33
CA SER A 73 -1.20 -1.40 -42.55
C SER A 73 -2.16 -2.35 -41.81
N ARG A 74 -1.61 -3.47 -41.31
CA ARG A 74 -2.39 -4.56 -40.68
C ARG A 74 -2.56 -4.41 -39.17
N THR A 75 -1.82 -3.48 -38.55
CA THR A 75 -1.93 -3.10 -37.15
C THR A 75 -2.71 -1.79 -36.99
N ASP A 76 -3.33 -1.57 -35.83
CA ASP A 76 -3.99 -0.29 -35.51
C ASP A 76 -3.00 0.89 -35.68
N PRO A 77 -3.42 2.02 -36.29
CA PRO A 77 -2.56 3.18 -36.48
C PRO A 77 -1.81 3.64 -35.23
N ARG A 78 -2.44 3.56 -34.04
CA ARG A 78 -1.82 3.94 -32.75
C ARG A 78 -0.63 3.06 -32.39
N TRP A 79 -0.69 1.78 -32.74
CA TRP A 79 0.42 0.85 -32.53
C TRP A 79 1.51 1.03 -33.59
N SER A 80 1.15 1.38 -34.83
CA SER A 80 2.15 1.72 -35.86
C SER A 80 2.96 2.96 -35.47
N GLU A 81 2.30 4.02 -35.00
CA GLU A 81 2.96 5.23 -34.47
C GLU A 81 3.90 4.89 -33.30
N TYR A 82 3.45 4.07 -32.36
CA TYR A 82 4.25 3.58 -31.24
C TYR A 82 5.51 2.80 -31.68
N PHE A 83 5.37 1.80 -32.57
CA PHE A 83 6.51 1.00 -33.02
C PHE A 83 7.49 1.81 -33.88
N GLN A 84 6.99 2.77 -34.67
CA GLN A 84 7.82 3.66 -35.45
C GLN A 84 8.66 4.60 -34.57
N ALA A 85 8.08 5.16 -33.50
CA ALA A 85 8.80 5.96 -32.52
C ALA A 85 9.88 5.14 -31.79
N VAL A 86 9.53 3.93 -31.35
CA VAL A 86 10.48 2.97 -30.74
C VAL A 86 11.68 2.71 -31.66
N GLU A 87 11.47 2.33 -32.94
CA GLU A 87 12.57 2.08 -33.88
C GLU A 87 13.39 3.34 -34.21
N ALA A 88 12.78 4.53 -34.18
CA ALA A 88 13.48 5.81 -34.34
C ALA A 88 14.42 6.15 -33.15
N GLY A 89 14.40 5.36 -32.07
CA GLY A 89 15.08 5.68 -30.81
C GLY A 89 14.35 6.73 -29.98
N GLU A 90 13.26 7.30 -30.50
CA GLU A 90 12.27 8.11 -29.80
C GLU A 90 11.39 7.19 -28.94
N GLY A 91 12.03 6.56 -27.96
CA GLY A 91 11.37 5.64 -27.04
C GLY A 91 10.11 6.28 -26.47
N PRO A 92 9.01 5.51 -26.41
CA PRO A 92 7.66 6.00 -26.60
C PRO A 92 7.39 7.21 -25.72
N GLY A 93 7.19 8.36 -26.38
CA GLY A 93 6.57 9.52 -25.74
C GLY A 93 5.33 9.03 -25.01
N THR A 94 5.23 9.35 -23.71
CA THR A 94 4.35 8.70 -22.73
C THR A 94 2.86 8.91 -23.03
N SER A 95 2.38 8.16 -24.02
CA SER A 95 1.10 8.34 -24.72
C SER A 95 0.36 7.01 -24.86
N ALA A 96 1.08 5.91 -25.21
CA ALA A 96 0.50 4.57 -25.32
C ALA A 96 0.58 3.76 -23.99
N ALA A 97 1.65 3.93 -23.21
CA ALA A 97 1.54 3.75 -21.78
C ALA A 97 0.70 4.94 -21.28
N ALA A 98 -0.60 4.70 -21.06
CA ALA A 98 -1.55 5.71 -20.62
C ALA A 98 -0.89 6.54 -19.51
N ALA A 99 -0.83 7.86 -19.69
CA ALA A 99 -0.15 8.75 -18.76
C ALA A 99 -0.78 8.60 -17.37
N VAL A 100 -0.17 7.77 -16.52
CA VAL A 100 -0.54 7.62 -15.13
C VAL A 100 -0.08 8.92 -14.48
N ASP A 101 -1.02 9.86 -14.36
CA ASP A 101 -0.81 11.07 -13.56
C ASP A 101 -0.25 10.59 -12.21
N PRO A 102 0.96 11.04 -11.82
CA PRO A 102 1.61 10.58 -10.59
C PRO A 102 0.85 10.99 -9.30
N ASN A 103 -0.22 11.78 -9.44
CA ASN A 103 -1.17 12.13 -8.38
C ASN A 103 -2.51 11.38 -8.51
N ALA A 104 -2.78 10.66 -9.59
CA ALA A 104 -4.00 9.87 -9.71
C ALA A 104 -3.98 8.66 -8.76
N ILE A 105 -5.15 8.34 -8.20
CA ILE A 105 -5.36 7.14 -7.40
C ILE A 105 -5.23 5.92 -8.31
N ASP A 106 -4.23 5.08 -8.06
CA ASP A 106 -4.12 3.77 -8.73
C ASP A 106 -5.30 2.86 -8.29
N PRO A 107 -6.20 2.46 -9.21
CA PRO A 107 -7.31 1.57 -8.90
C PRO A 107 -6.87 0.13 -8.57
N VAL A 108 -5.60 -0.23 -8.82
CA VAL A 108 -5.01 -1.53 -8.46
C VAL A 108 -4.56 -1.51 -6.98
N ALA A 109 -3.71 -0.55 -6.58
CA ALA A 109 -3.39 -0.28 -5.18
C ALA A 109 -4.64 -0.15 -4.29
N LEU A 110 -5.68 0.51 -4.79
CA LEU A 110 -6.95 0.66 -4.08
C LEU A 110 -7.65 -0.68 -3.78
N LYS A 111 -7.58 -1.64 -4.72
CA LYS A 111 -8.11 -2.99 -4.49
C LYS A 111 -7.25 -3.76 -3.49
N TYR A 112 -5.93 -3.58 -3.53
CA TYR A 112 -5.01 -4.26 -2.61
C TYR A 112 -5.15 -3.79 -1.16
N ILE A 113 -5.36 -2.49 -0.89
CA ILE A 113 -5.60 -2.04 0.48
C ILE A 113 -6.93 -2.57 1.05
N ILE A 114 -8.04 -2.51 0.28
CA ILE A 114 -9.32 -3.13 0.69
C ILE A 114 -9.12 -4.62 0.96
N ARG A 115 -8.36 -5.31 0.09
CA ARG A 115 -8.06 -6.73 0.23
C ARG A 115 -7.24 -7.04 1.49
N ALA A 116 -6.27 -6.20 1.85
CA ALA A 116 -5.47 -6.36 3.06
C ALA A 116 -6.35 -6.32 4.31
N PHE A 117 -7.28 -5.35 4.41
CA PHE A 117 -8.26 -5.32 5.52
C PHE A 117 -9.18 -6.55 5.55
N GLN A 118 -9.64 -7.06 4.39
CA GLN A 118 -10.46 -8.29 4.34
C GLN A 118 -9.72 -9.55 4.81
N VAL A 119 -8.40 -9.60 4.65
CA VAL A 119 -7.59 -10.77 5.03
C VAL A 119 -7.05 -10.63 6.45
N ARG A 120 -6.46 -9.47 6.79
CA ARG A 120 -5.68 -9.22 8.02
C ARG A 120 -6.29 -8.19 8.97
N GLY A 121 -7.46 -7.62 8.66
CA GLY A 121 -8.10 -6.58 9.50
C GLY A 121 -8.40 -7.04 10.94
N HIS A 122 -8.70 -8.33 11.11
CA HIS A 122 -8.90 -8.98 12.41
C HIS A 122 -7.66 -8.92 13.34
N GLU A 123 -6.45 -8.78 12.79
CA GLU A 123 -5.21 -8.64 13.57
C GLU A 123 -5.17 -7.30 14.31
N ALA A 124 -5.68 -6.24 13.66
CA ALA A 124 -5.73 -4.87 14.17
C ALA A 124 -7.09 -4.50 14.80
N ALA A 125 -7.98 -5.48 14.99
CA ALA A 125 -9.29 -5.27 15.62
C ALA A 125 -9.18 -5.10 17.15
N ASN A 126 -10.07 -4.29 17.72
CA ASN A 126 -10.09 -4.01 19.15
C ASN A 126 -10.86 -5.09 19.93
N LEU A 127 -10.21 -6.26 20.10
CA LEU A 127 -10.84 -7.45 20.68
C LEU A 127 -10.66 -7.59 22.20
N ASP A 128 -9.74 -6.84 22.80
CA ASP A 128 -9.36 -6.99 24.21
C ASP A 128 -9.99 -5.88 25.07
N PRO A 129 -10.99 -6.18 25.93
CA PRO A 129 -11.58 -5.20 26.82
C PRO A 129 -10.67 -4.80 28.00
N LEU A 130 -9.63 -5.59 28.31
CA LEU A 130 -8.70 -5.34 29.43
C LEU A 130 -7.39 -4.68 28.98
N GLY A 131 -7.12 -4.62 27.67
CA GLY A 131 -5.90 -4.04 27.10
C GLY A 131 -4.60 -4.76 27.48
N GLN A 132 -4.68 -6.02 27.90
CA GLN A 132 -3.54 -6.81 28.38
C GLN A 132 -2.72 -7.42 27.23
N HIS A 133 -3.32 -7.61 26.05
CA HIS A 133 -2.64 -8.12 24.86
C HIS A 133 -1.76 -7.04 24.20
N GLN A 134 -0.67 -6.68 24.87
CA GLN A 134 0.35 -5.74 24.37
C GLN A 134 0.84 -6.10 22.96
N TRP A 135 0.88 -7.40 22.63
CA TRP A 135 1.25 -7.90 21.31
C TRP A 135 0.27 -7.49 20.20
N ARG A 136 -1.01 -7.20 20.51
CA ARG A 136 -1.98 -6.62 19.55
C ARG A 136 -1.79 -5.11 19.43
N HIS A 137 -1.73 -4.40 20.56
CA HIS A 137 -1.61 -2.93 20.56
C HIS A 137 -0.32 -2.42 19.93
N GLY A 138 0.75 -3.22 19.91
CA GLY A 138 2.00 -2.95 19.19
C GLY A 138 2.08 -3.45 17.76
N LEU A 139 1.09 -4.22 17.27
CA LEU A 139 1.17 -4.90 15.97
C LEU A 139 0.95 -3.94 14.79
N LYS A 140 2.05 -3.37 14.29
CA LYS A 140 2.05 -2.64 13.02
C LYS A 140 1.98 -3.63 11.86
N VAL A 141 0.77 -3.95 11.39
CA VAL A 141 0.57 -4.68 10.13
C VAL A 141 0.85 -3.72 8.96
N PRO A 142 1.93 -3.88 8.17
CA PRO A 142 2.29 -2.91 7.14
C PRO A 142 1.24 -2.83 6.03
N GLU A 143 0.64 -3.97 5.68
CA GLU A 143 -0.40 -4.06 4.64
C GLU A 143 -1.67 -3.24 4.94
N LEU A 144 -1.90 -2.83 6.20
CA LEU A 144 -3.03 -1.97 6.59
C LEU A 144 -2.68 -0.48 6.49
N THR A 145 -1.41 -0.11 6.33
CA THR A 145 -1.03 1.31 6.19
C THR A 145 -1.21 1.77 4.74
N PRO A 146 -1.78 2.96 4.49
CA PRO A 146 -1.94 3.46 3.12
C PRO A 146 -0.59 3.68 2.41
N GLU A 147 0.44 4.02 3.17
CA GLU A 147 1.82 4.22 2.71
C GLU A 147 2.40 2.98 2.03
N PHE A 148 2.09 1.77 2.54
CA PHE A 148 2.55 0.50 1.96
C PHE A 148 2.02 0.28 0.52
N HIS A 149 0.83 0.80 0.22
CA HIS A 149 0.21 0.74 -1.11
C HIS A 149 0.54 1.98 -1.96
N GLY A 150 1.48 2.83 -1.54
CA GLY A 150 1.91 4.03 -2.26
C GLY A 150 0.98 5.25 -2.11
N PHE A 151 -0.02 5.21 -1.22
CA PHE A 151 -0.88 6.37 -0.98
C PHE A 151 -0.17 7.43 -0.14
N LYS A 152 -0.07 8.64 -0.70
CA LYS A 152 0.43 9.84 -0.03
C LYS A 152 -0.72 10.56 0.68
N ALA A 153 -0.41 11.41 1.66
CA ALA A 153 -1.40 12.25 2.34
C ALA A 153 -2.22 13.12 1.36
N SER A 154 -1.62 13.56 0.24
CA SER A 154 -2.31 14.29 -0.84
C SER A 154 -3.48 13.52 -1.46
N HIS A 155 -3.42 12.19 -1.51
CA HIS A 155 -4.45 11.36 -2.13
C HIS A 155 -5.69 11.19 -1.23
N MET A 156 -5.59 11.46 0.07
CA MET A 156 -6.67 11.22 1.05
C MET A 156 -7.91 12.07 0.79
N GLY A 157 -7.73 13.30 0.32
CA GLY A 157 -8.82 14.22 -0.04
C GLY A 157 -9.39 14.02 -1.44
N MET A 158 -8.78 13.15 -2.26
CA MET A 158 -9.25 12.90 -3.62
C MET A 158 -10.49 12.02 -3.60
N LYS A 159 -11.44 12.33 -4.48
CA LYS A 159 -12.65 11.52 -4.70
C LYS A 159 -12.28 10.20 -5.38
N VAL A 160 -12.67 9.09 -4.75
CA VAL A 160 -12.67 7.77 -5.35
C VAL A 160 -14.01 7.58 -6.04
N SER A 161 -14.02 7.46 -7.37
CA SER A 161 -15.22 7.02 -8.09
C SER A 161 -15.49 5.55 -7.76
N THR A 162 -16.33 5.32 -6.76
CA THR A 162 -16.81 3.98 -6.36
C THR A 162 -17.78 3.38 -7.37
N SER A 163 -18.17 4.15 -8.40
CA SER A 163 -19.22 3.81 -9.33
C SER A 163 -19.01 2.46 -10.01
N THR A 164 -20.08 1.67 -9.97
CA THR A 164 -20.17 0.24 -10.24
C THR A 164 -19.65 -0.22 -11.61
N LYS A 165 -19.39 0.70 -12.56
CA LYS A 165 -18.91 0.39 -13.92
C LYS A 165 -17.45 -0.08 -13.99
N VAL A 166 -16.53 0.53 -13.25
CA VAL A 166 -15.09 0.23 -13.40
C VAL A 166 -14.68 -1.08 -12.71
N MET A 167 -15.29 -1.42 -11.56
CA MET A 167 -14.94 -2.65 -10.83
C MET A 167 -15.73 -3.91 -11.20
N ARG A 168 -16.96 -3.82 -11.74
CA ARG A 168 -17.77 -5.04 -12.02
C ARG A 168 -17.09 -6.00 -13.00
N GLY A 169 -16.44 -5.50 -14.05
CA GLY A 169 -15.80 -6.34 -15.07
C GLY A 169 -14.53 -7.07 -14.60
N SER A 170 -13.71 -6.42 -13.77
CA SER A 170 -12.37 -6.95 -13.41
C SER A 170 -12.34 -7.95 -12.24
N THR A 171 -13.41 -8.01 -11.42
CA THR A 171 -13.35 -8.74 -10.13
C THR A 171 -13.88 -10.18 -10.22
N GLY A 172 -14.05 -10.70 -11.46
CA GLY A 172 -14.30 -12.11 -11.78
C GLY A 172 -15.46 -12.79 -11.05
N GLY A 173 -16.45 -12.05 -10.54
CA GLY A 173 -17.56 -12.58 -9.72
C GLY A 173 -17.47 -12.40 -8.20
N ASN A 174 -16.50 -11.62 -7.68
CA ASN A 174 -16.55 -11.15 -6.29
C ASN A 174 -17.53 -9.97 -6.21
N ALA A 175 -18.67 -10.16 -5.55
CA ALA A 175 -19.35 -9.03 -4.93
C ALA A 175 -18.43 -8.51 -3.82
N GLY A 176 -18.04 -7.23 -3.87
CA GLY A 176 -17.07 -6.64 -2.94
C GLY A 176 -17.50 -5.27 -2.43
N PHE A 177 -16.76 -4.77 -1.43
CA PHE A 177 -17.00 -3.55 -0.66
C PHE A 177 -17.59 -2.38 -1.48
N LEU A 178 -16.97 -2.09 -2.61
CA LEU A 178 -17.33 -0.99 -3.50
C LEU A 178 -18.74 -1.13 -4.13
N ALA A 179 -19.26 -2.35 -4.27
CA ALA A 179 -20.63 -2.59 -4.75
C ALA A 179 -21.69 -2.25 -3.68
N GLY A 180 -21.35 -2.35 -2.39
CA GLY A 180 -22.21 -1.94 -1.27
C GLY A 180 -22.12 -0.44 -0.98
N VAL A 181 -20.92 0.14 -1.05
CA VAL A 181 -20.72 1.60 -0.88
C VAL A 181 -21.52 2.41 -1.90
N GLY A 182 -21.55 1.97 -3.17
CA GLY A 182 -22.36 2.62 -4.21
C GLY A 182 -23.88 2.58 -3.95
N THR A 183 -24.38 1.62 -3.17
CA THR A 183 -25.81 1.58 -2.77
C THR A 183 -26.15 2.52 -1.59
N LEU A 184 -25.17 3.23 -1.02
CA LEU A 184 -25.39 4.20 0.06
C LEU A 184 -25.61 5.63 -0.43
N GLY A 185 -25.85 5.84 -1.73
CA GLY A 185 -26.12 7.16 -2.33
C GLY A 185 -24.91 8.10 -2.42
N ASN A 186 -23.78 7.72 -1.84
CA ASN A 186 -22.52 8.46 -1.89
C ASN A 186 -21.67 7.99 -3.08
N GLU A 187 -22.01 8.46 -4.29
CA GLU A 187 -21.25 8.16 -5.52
C GLU A 187 -19.82 8.75 -5.49
N ASP A 188 -19.63 9.80 -4.68
CA ASP A 188 -18.36 10.51 -4.46
C ASP A 188 -17.88 10.37 -3.00
N MET A 189 -17.11 9.31 -2.71
CA MET A 189 -16.46 9.10 -1.41
C MET A 189 -14.97 9.52 -1.51
N THR A 190 -14.40 10.17 -0.49
CA THR A 190 -12.94 10.42 -0.50
C THR A 190 -12.15 9.16 -0.12
N LEU A 191 -10.89 9.08 -0.56
CA LEU A 191 -10.01 7.96 -0.19
C LEU A 191 -9.87 7.80 1.34
N GLY A 192 -9.78 8.91 2.08
CA GLY A 192 -9.75 8.89 3.54
C GLY A 192 -11.02 8.26 4.13
N GLN A 193 -12.19 8.74 3.73
CA GLN A 193 -13.49 8.19 4.16
C GLN A 193 -13.62 6.69 3.84
N LEU A 194 -13.15 6.27 2.66
CA LEU A 194 -13.16 4.86 2.26
C LEU A 194 -12.31 4.02 3.22
N ILE A 195 -11.06 4.43 3.48
CA ILE A 195 -10.14 3.74 4.39
C ILE A 195 -10.74 3.68 5.81
N ASP A 196 -11.34 4.78 6.29
CA ASP A 196 -11.95 4.84 7.62
C ASP A 196 -13.19 3.92 7.72
N THR A 197 -13.96 3.76 6.64
CA THR A 197 -15.12 2.85 6.59
C THR A 197 -14.69 1.38 6.51
N VAL A 198 -13.63 1.07 5.77
CA VAL A 198 -13.03 -0.28 5.76
C VAL A 198 -12.45 -0.60 7.15
N ARG A 199 -11.78 0.38 7.79
CA ARG A 199 -11.22 0.24 9.15
C ARG A 199 -12.32 0.03 10.20
N SER A 200 -13.42 0.79 10.17
CA SER A 200 -14.53 0.59 11.11
C SER A 200 -15.25 -0.75 10.92
N THR A 201 -15.28 -1.27 9.68
CA THR A 201 -15.88 -2.57 9.35
C THR A 201 -15.03 -3.75 9.85
N TYR A 202 -13.71 -3.71 9.63
CA TYR A 202 -12.81 -4.87 9.85
C TYR A 202 -11.91 -4.78 11.09
N CYS A 203 -11.68 -3.57 11.62
CA CYS A 203 -10.81 -3.30 12.78
C CYS A 203 -11.61 -2.74 13.98
N GLY A 204 -12.94 -2.90 13.98
CA GLY A 204 -13.80 -2.51 15.11
C GLY A 204 -13.69 -3.48 16.29
N SER A 205 -14.74 -3.56 17.11
CA SER A 205 -14.83 -4.50 18.25
C SER A 205 -15.07 -5.97 17.84
N VAL A 206 -15.07 -6.28 16.53
CA VAL A 206 -15.30 -7.62 15.99
C VAL A 206 -14.21 -7.91 14.95
N GLY A 207 -13.46 -8.99 15.15
CA GLY A 207 -12.44 -9.48 14.23
C GLY A 207 -13.04 -10.53 13.31
N ILE A 208 -12.98 -10.31 11.99
CA ILE A 208 -13.74 -11.11 11.02
C ILE A 208 -12.79 -11.92 10.15
N GLU A 209 -12.72 -13.21 10.43
CA GLU A 209 -11.87 -14.18 9.72
C GLU A 209 -12.71 -15.11 8.85
N TYR A 210 -12.72 -14.85 7.54
CA TYR A 210 -13.47 -15.68 6.57
C TYR A 210 -12.67 -16.04 5.31
N MET A 211 -11.52 -15.41 5.10
CA MET A 211 -10.79 -15.52 3.83
C MET A 211 -10.05 -16.86 3.62
N HIS A 212 -9.98 -17.69 4.66
CA HIS A 212 -9.51 -19.08 4.58
C HIS A 212 -10.54 -20.04 3.97
N ILE A 213 -11.82 -19.63 3.84
CA ILE A 213 -12.89 -20.46 3.29
C ILE A 213 -12.73 -20.56 1.76
N LEU A 214 -12.60 -21.79 1.26
CA LEU A 214 -12.44 -22.09 -0.17
C LEU A 214 -13.72 -21.81 -0.98
N ASP A 215 -14.90 -21.99 -0.38
CA ASP A 215 -16.19 -21.75 -1.04
C ASP A 215 -16.46 -20.25 -1.18
N ARG A 216 -16.22 -19.75 -2.39
CA ARG A 216 -16.45 -18.36 -2.78
C ARG A 216 -17.89 -17.88 -2.55
N LYS A 217 -18.91 -18.75 -2.63
CA LYS A 217 -20.30 -18.34 -2.38
C LYS A 217 -20.48 -17.94 -0.91
N ARG A 218 -19.89 -18.71 0.01
CA ARG A 218 -19.89 -18.40 1.45
C ARG A 218 -19.10 -17.12 1.73
N CYS A 219 -17.91 -16.97 1.14
CA CYS A 219 -17.12 -15.74 1.26
C CYS A 219 -17.87 -14.50 0.77
N ASN A 220 -18.58 -14.60 -0.36
CA ASN A 220 -19.40 -13.50 -0.87
C ASN A 220 -20.61 -13.21 0.04
N TRP A 221 -21.24 -14.23 0.62
CA TRP A 221 -22.37 -14.07 1.55
C TRP A 221 -21.96 -13.37 2.85
N ILE A 222 -20.87 -13.82 3.49
CA ILE A 222 -20.31 -13.18 4.70
C ILE A 222 -19.99 -11.72 4.38
N ARG A 223 -19.30 -11.49 3.25
CA ARG A 223 -18.89 -10.15 2.83
C ARG A 223 -20.08 -9.22 2.61
N GLN A 224 -21.12 -9.65 1.90
CA GLN A 224 -22.35 -8.85 1.71
C GLN A 224 -22.99 -8.46 3.04
N ARG A 225 -22.99 -9.36 4.03
CA ARG A 225 -23.56 -9.08 5.35
C ARG A 225 -22.73 -8.07 6.15
N VAL A 226 -21.41 -8.24 6.15
CA VAL A 226 -20.44 -7.44 6.94
C VAL A 226 -20.18 -6.05 6.36
N GLU A 227 -20.08 -5.93 5.03
CA GLU A 227 -19.79 -4.66 4.36
C GLU A 227 -21.06 -3.79 4.16
N SER A 228 -22.19 -4.20 4.76
CA SER A 228 -23.44 -3.42 4.82
C SER A 228 -23.50 -2.59 6.11
N PRO A 229 -23.73 -1.26 6.08
CA PRO A 229 -23.61 -0.41 7.27
C PRO A 229 -24.59 -0.75 8.40
N THR A 230 -25.69 -1.45 8.09
CA THR A 230 -26.72 -1.83 9.05
C THR A 230 -26.38 -3.09 9.87
N TRP A 231 -25.23 -3.75 9.66
CA TRP A 231 -24.99 -5.07 10.24
C TRP A 231 -24.80 -5.10 11.77
N LEU A 232 -24.32 -4.01 12.36
CA LEU A 232 -24.20 -3.79 13.81
C LEU A 232 -25.24 -2.80 14.37
N MET A 233 -26.22 -2.37 13.56
CA MET A 233 -27.26 -1.46 14.05
C MET A 233 -28.23 -2.21 14.95
N THR A 234 -28.08 -2.00 16.26
CA THR A 234 -28.94 -2.57 17.30
C THR A 234 -30.16 -1.68 17.51
N ASP A 235 -31.37 -2.26 17.48
CA ASP A 235 -32.58 -1.54 17.87
C ASP A 235 -32.54 -1.17 19.37
N LYS A 236 -33.20 -0.08 19.74
CA LYS A 236 -33.23 0.43 21.12
C LYS A 236 -33.82 -0.59 22.09
N GLU A 237 -34.83 -1.35 21.67
CA GLU A 237 -35.44 -2.38 22.53
C GLU A 237 -34.51 -3.60 22.68
N LEU A 238 -33.85 -4.03 21.61
CA LEU A 238 -32.83 -5.09 21.67
C LEU A 238 -31.63 -4.69 22.54
N ALA A 239 -31.23 -3.42 22.52
CA ALA A 239 -30.17 -2.90 23.39
C ALA A 239 -30.57 -2.95 24.88
N LYS A 240 -31.82 -2.58 25.22
CA LYS A 240 -32.36 -2.72 26.58
C LYS A 240 -32.44 -4.19 27.01
N GLU A 241 -32.93 -5.08 26.15
CA GLU A 241 -33.03 -6.52 26.45
C GLU A 241 -31.65 -7.12 26.73
N THR A 242 -30.65 -6.76 25.92
CA THR A 242 -29.26 -7.18 26.09
C THR A 242 -28.67 -6.65 27.40
N TYR A 243 -28.93 -5.39 27.74
CA TYR A 243 -28.50 -4.79 29.01
C TYR A 243 -29.15 -5.49 30.23
N THR A 244 -30.46 -5.72 30.21
CA THR A 244 -31.17 -6.44 31.27
C THR A 244 -30.60 -7.85 31.48
N ARG A 245 -30.30 -8.58 30.40
CA ARG A 245 -29.64 -9.90 30.48
C ARG A 245 -28.25 -9.81 31.12
N LEU A 246 -27.46 -8.79 30.80
CA LEU A 246 -26.15 -8.57 31.40
C LEU A 246 -26.25 -8.32 32.91
N CYS A 247 -27.17 -7.45 33.35
CA CYS A 247 -27.43 -7.21 34.77
C CYS A 247 -27.92 -8.47 35.51
N HIS A 248 -28.73 -9.31 34.86
CA HIS A 248 -29.18 -10.57 35.46
C HIS A 248 -28.02 -11.57 35.63
N ALA A 249 -27.08 -11.64 34.68
CA ALA A 249 -25.90 -12.49 34.79
C ALA A 249 -24.96 -12.01 35.92
N ASP A 250 -24.61 -10.73 35.91
CA ASP A 250 -23.73 -10.11 36.92
C ASP A 250 -24.30 -10.24 38.35
N GLY A 251 -25.59 -9.92 38.53
CA GLY A 251 -26.27 -10.06 39.82
C GLY A 251 -26.40 -11.52 40.30
N PHE A 252 -26.47 -12.49 39.39
CA PHE A 252 -26.49 -13.92 39.74
C PHE A 252 -25.12 -14.41 40.22
N GLU A 253 -24.04 -14.03 39.53
CA GLU A 253 -22.67 -14.36 39.94
C GLU A 253 -22.33 -13.73 41.31
N CYS A 254 -22.71 -12.47 41.53
CA CYS A 254 -22.55 -11.81 42.84
C CYS A 254 -23.30 -12.56 43.96
N PHE A 255 -24.56 -12.95 43.71
CA PHE A 255 -25.36 -13.72 44.67
C PHE A 255 -24.76 -15.10 44.99
N LEU A 256 -24.14 -15.78 44.01
CA LEU A 256 -23.44 -17.03 44.27
C LEU A 256 -22.21 -16.81 45.17
N GLY A 257 -21.38 -15.81 44.85
CA GLY A 257 -20.18 -15.48 45.62
C GLY A 257 -20.43 -14.98 47.04
N ASP A 258 -21.59 -14.38 47.31
CA ASP A 258 -22.00 -13.98 48.67
C ASP A 258 -22.54 -15.16 49.51
N LYS A 259 -23.01 -16.23 48.87
CA LYS A 259 -23.81 -17.28 49.53
C LYS A 259 -23.10 -18.64 49.70
N PHE A 260 -22.15 -18.97 48.83
CA PHE A 260 -21.52 -20.29 48.75
C PHE A 260 -19.99 -20.22 48.70
#